data_AF-A0A426ZJZ4-F1
#
_entry.id   AF-A0A426ZJZ4-F1
#
_cell.length_a   1.000
_cell.length_b   1.000
_cell.length_c   1.000
_cell.angle_alpha   90.00
_cell.angle_beta   90.00
_cell.angle_gamma   90.00
#
_symmetry.space_group_name_H-M   'P 1'
#
loop_
_entity.id
_entity.type
_entity.pdbx_description
1 polymer ?
#
loop_
_entity_poly.entity_id
_entity_poly.type
_entity_poly.pdbx_seq_one_letter_code
_entity_poly.pdbx_strand_id
1 'polypeptide(L)' 'MGNLVLRKAEVNDPTRSRGKLALNWEGPYRVMEVVRDGTYTLATMEGRVLPRTWHISNLRKFYT' A
#
# COMPACT_ATOMS: atom_id res chain seq x y z
N MET A 1 -0.30 -13.40 13.13
CA MET A 1 0.14 -12.00 13.21
C MET A 1 0.75 -11.63 11.86
N GLY A 2 -0.02 -10.99 10.99
CA GLY A 2 0.44 -10.59 9.65
C GLY A 2 0.73 -9.10 9.62
N ASN A 3 1.81 -8.67 8.98
CA ASN A 3 2.15 -7.25 8.81
C ASN A 3 1.12 -6.59 7.88
N LEU A 4 0.12 -5.93 8.45
CA LEU A 4 -0.84 -5.12 7.71
C LEU A 4 -0.25 -3.75 7.42
N VAL A 5 -0.45 -3.28 6.20
CA VAL A 5 0.04 -1.97 5.73
C VAL A 5 -1.03 -1.27 4.91
N LEU A 6 -1.10 0.05 5.03
CA LEU A 6 -1.83 0.91 4.11
C LEU A 6 -0.91 1.31 2.97
N ARG A 7 -1.43 1.42 1.75
CA ARG A 7 -0.66 1.90 0.58
C ARG A 7 -1.02 3.34 0.22
N LYS A 8 -0.07 4.10 -0.32
CA LYS A 8 -0.34 5.45 -0.81
C LYS A 8 -1.20 5.43 -2.09
N ALA A 9 -2.28 6.20 -2.15
CA ALA A 9 -3.24 6.29 -3.25
C ALA A 9 -2.82 7.25 -4.37
N GLU A 10 -1.81 8.12 -4.13
CA GLU A 10 -1.38 9.20 -5.04
C GLU A 10 -0.95 8.76 -6.45
N VAL A 11 -0.68 7.47 -6.66
CA VAL A 11 -0.16 6.97 -7.95
C VAL A 11 -1.27 6.57 -8.93
N ASN A 12 -2.53 6.47 -8.50
CA ASN A 12 -3.60 5.90 -9.35
C ASN A 12 -4.59 6.93 -9.93
N ASP A 13 -4.63 8.16 -9.43
CA ASP A 13 -5.62 9.14 -9.88
C ASP A 13 -4.96 10.44 -10.38
N PRO A 14 -4.62 10.54 -11.67
CA PRO A 14 -4.12 11.79 -12.27
C PRO A 14 -5.21 12.88 -12.35
N THR A 15 -6.44 12.62 -11.89
CA THR A 15 -7.61 13.49 -12.11
C THR A 15 -8.28 14.03 -10.86
N ARG A 16 -7.89 13.65 -9.64
CA ARG A 16 -8.62 14.09 -8.44
C ARG A 16 -8.10 15.38 -7.82
N SER A 17 -8.65 16.45 -8.37
CA SER A 17 -9.26 17.56 -7.63
C SER A 17 -10.03 17.10 -6.39
N ARG A 18 -9.36 16.74 -5.29
CA ARG A 18 -10.04 16.51 -4.01
C ARG A 18 -9.14 16.83 -2.83
N GLY A 19 -8.99 18.13 -2.59
CA GLY A 19 -8.72 18.74 -1.28
C GLY A 19 -7.41 18.35 -0.62
N LYS A 20 -6.68 19.36 -0.16
CA LYS A 20 -5.41 19.31 0.59
C LYS A 20 -5.40 18.44 1.87
N LEU A 21 -6.44 17.65 2.11
CA LEU A 21 -6.76 16.90 3.34
C LEU A 21 -7.32 15.48 3.09
N ALA A 22 -7.40 15.00 1.84
CA ALA A 22 -7.80 13.61 1.60
C ALA A 22 -6.70 12.66 2.10
N LEU A 23 -7.06 11.72 2.98
CA LEU A 23 -6.19 10.63 3.39
C LEU A 23 -5.75 9.84 2.15
N ASN A 24 -4.55 10.12 1.65
CA ASN A 24 -3.95 9.45 0.49
C ASN A 24 -3.54 8.00 0.81
N TRP A 25 -4.17 7.32 1.77
CA TRP A 25 -3.82 5.97 2.18
C TRP A 25 -5.02 5.06 1.98
N GLU A 26 -4.84 4.00 1.19
CA GLU A 26 -5.87 3.05 0.86
C GLU A 26 -5.58 1.70 1.50
N GLY A 27 -6.65 1.08 2.02
CA GLY A 27 -6.81 -0.36 2.25
C GLY A 27 -5.83 -1.01 3.23
N PRO A 28 -6.26 -2.03 3.99
CA PRO A 28 -5.31 -2.95 4.62
C PRO A 28 -4.80 -3.95 3.58
N TYR A 29 -3.49 -3.96 3.35
CA TYR A 29 -2.77 -4.94 2.54
C TYR A 29 -1.82 -5.76 3.40
N ARG A 30 -1.50 -6.97 2.96
CA ARG A 30 -0.47 -7.81 3.56
C ARG A 30 0.82 -7.70 2.77
N VAL A 31 1.95 -7.54 3.47
CA VAL A 31 3.27 -7.70 2.86
C VAL A 31 3.48 -9.19 2.58
N MET A 32 3.68 -9.54 1.30
CA MET A 32 3.92 -10.92 0.87
C MET A 32 5.41 -11.23 0.82
N GLU A 33 6.15 -10.46 0.01
CA GLU A 33 7.55 -10.74 -0.30
C GLU A 33 8.37 -9.46 -0.35
N VAL A 34 9.67 -9.59 -0.06
CA VAL A 34 10.66 -8.52 -0.19
C VAL A 34 11.35 -8.70 -1.54
N VAL A 35 11.08 -7.81 -2.48
CA VAL A 35 11.69 -7.88 -3.82
C VAL A 35 13.11 -7.33 -3.79
N ARG A 36 13.33 -6.30 -2.98
CA ARG A 36 14.62 -5.66 -2.73
C ARG A 36 14.53 -4.94 -1.38
N ASP A 37 15.66 -4.58 -0.79
CA ASP A 37 15.67 -3.77 0.43
C ASP A 37 14.75 -2.54 0.28
N GLY A 38 13.81 -2.39 1.22
CA GLY A 38 12.78 -1.35 1.19
C GLY A 38 11.68 -1.50 0.13
N THR A 39 11.61 -2.56 -0.66
CA THR A 39 10.58 -2.78 -1.70
C THR A 39 9.86 -4.11 -1.53
N TYR A 40 8.53 -4.04 -1.46
CA TYR A 40 7.68 -5.17 -1.10
C TYR A 40 6.58 -5.43 -2.12
N THR A 41 6.22 -6.69 -2.31
CA THR A 41 4.98 -7.07 -2.98
C THR A 41 3.86 -7.13 -1.95
N LEU A 42 2.70 -6.60 -2.30
CA LEU A 42 1.53 -6.59 -1.43
C LEU A 42 0.50 -7.60 -1.92
N ALA A 43 -0.29 -8.16 -1.01
CA ALA A 43 -1.52 -8.87 -1.32
C ALA A 43 -2.72 -8.19 -0.66
N THR A 44 -3.88 -8.33 -1.31
CA THR A 44 -5.17 -8.00 -0.70
C THR A 44 -5.45 -8.93 0.48
N MET A 45 -6.41 -8.55 1.33
CA MET A 45 -6.90 -9.40 2.41
C MET A 45 -7.47 -10.74 1.93
N GLU A 46 -7.88 -10.81 0.66
CA GLU A 46 -8.37 -12.02 -0.01
C GLU A 46 -7.23 -12.90 -0.55
N GLY A 47 -5.96 -12.53 -0.33
CA GLY A 47 -4.80 -13.30 -0.79
C GLY A 47 -4.42 -13.06 -2.24
N ARG A 48 -5.01 -12.08 -2.93
CA ARG A 48 -4.62 -11.73 -4.31
C ARG A 48 -3.39 -10.83 -4.28
N VAL A 49 -2.30 -11.29 -4.89
CA VAL A 49 -1.07 -10.51 -5.02
C VAL A 49 -1.30 -9.35 -5.99
N LEU A 50 -0.90 -8.15 -5.58
CA LEU A 50 -0.91 -6.99 -6.46
C LEU A 50 0.25 -7.10 -7.46
N PRO A 51 0.02 -6.83 -8.76
CA PRO A 51 1.06 -6.95 -9.78
C PRO A 51 2.17 -5.89 -9.67
N ARG A 52 2.09 -4.98 -8.69
CA ARG A 52 3.03 -3.88 -8.49
C ARG A 52 3.80 -4.05 -7.19
N THR A 53 5.07 -3.72 -7.23
CA THR A 53 5.96 -3.61 -6.07
C THR A 53 5.91 -2.21 -5.45
N TRP A 54 5.97 -2.15 -4.13
CA TRP A 54 5.78 -0.93 -3.35
C TRP A 54 6.99 -0.65 -2.47
N HIS A 55 7.56 0.54 -2.61
CA HIS A 55 8.61 1.01 -1.70
C HIS A 55 8.04 1.28 -0.31
N ILE A 56 8.84 1.10 0.75
CA ILE A 56 8.46 1.29 2.14
C ILE A 56 7.93 2.71 2.41
N SER A 57 8.44 3.71 1.70
CA SER A 57 7.96 5.10 1.77
C SER A 57 6.51 5.27 1.31
N ASN A 58 6.01 4.34 0.48
CA ASN A 58 4.62 4.31 0.00
C ASN A 58 3.74 3.36 0.82
N LEU A 59 4.27 2.81 1.92
CA LEU A 59 3.58 1.91 2.82
C LEU A 59 3.54 2.52 4.22
N ARG A 60 2.42 2.34 4.91
CA ARG A 60 2.28 2.74 6.31
C ARG A 60 1.84 1.54 7.11
N LYS A 61 2.64 1.14 8.11
CA LYS A 61 2.28 0.05 9.01
C LYS A 61 0.94 0.37 9.68
N PHE A 62 0.03 -0.58 9.61
CA PHE A 62 -1.25 -0.54 10.28
C PHE A 62 -1.16 -1.48 11.48
N TYR A 63 -1.18 -0.91 12.68
CA TYR A 63 -1.23 -1.67 13.92
C TYR A 63 -2.71 -1.98 14.21
N THR A 64 -3.03 -3.26 14.36
CA THR A 64 -4.27 -3.72 15.02
C THR A 64 -3.93 -4.07 16.46
#